data_AF-A0A6H0XKK2-F1
#
_entry.id   AF-A0A6H0XKK2-F1
#
_cell.length_a   1.000
_cell.length_b   1.000
_cell.length_c   1.000
_cell.angle_alpha   90.00
_cell.angle_beta   90.00
_cell.angle_gamma   90.00
#
_symmetry.space_group_name_H-M   'P 1'
#
loop_
_entity.id
_entity.type
_entity.pdbx_description
1 polymer ?
#
loop_
_entity_poly.entity_id
_entity_poly.type
_entity_poly.pdbx_seq_one_letter_code
_entity_poly.pdbx_strand_id
1 'polypeptide(L)'
;MGQEWNALSLLALFNEDTLSISCVGWAPSKGRRCWERIAQSNISDAKQMLARLPQVAQGDEQILQDTLQKLAMKLLCRRNHQNQYCTVATNWFNIINSHIKRNTASRSSVSARPSNGTSSQGDTRPAQGRTVDDPCQEEDAEEERFGEAKRRAEAREQADAAERRRKAELRAKAREQAAAEERRREAERYKQEQEAQQERSRRRAEEARKQAAEEERRREEERKAEQQRRQEQKARQERQRAQQEHEHTQRQTRAQTARMRAERERQEWKEIWSRYERDWDKLKTMDDIDSFDEDVRDTIPWPVKSGRWEDVDDAAITDFFRHGPDDVFEDPLAFKKFIKRQLKIWHTDKILQRFMGCKGLPDMERSLKLVAQILVGLIR
;
A
#
# COMPACT_ATOMS: atom_id res chain seq x y z
N MET A 1 34.12 -16.31 -27.82
CA MET A 1 33.61 -15.68 -26.56
C MET A 1 32.25 -15.08 -26.85
N GLY A 2 31.32 -15.07 -25.89
CA GLY A 2 30.04 -14.37 -26.06
C GLY A 2 30.22 -12.87 -25.88
N GLN A 3 29.50 -12.05 -26.65
CA GLN A 3 29.53 -10.59 -26.49
C GLN A 3 28.80 -10.21 -25.20
N GLU A 4 29.54 -9.69 -24.22
CA GLU A 4 28.98 -9.28 -22.94
C GLU A 4 28.07 -8.06 -23.13
N TRP A 5 26.79 -8.21 -22.78
CA TRP A 5 25.78 -7.19 -23.05
C TRP A 5 25.66 -6.23 -21.87
N ASN A 6 25.96 -4.96 -22.11
CA ASN A 6 25.88 -3.93 -21.08
C ASN A 6 24.41 -3.66 -20.70
N ALA A 7 23.98 -4.22 -19.56
CA ALA A 7 22.61 -4.10 -19.06
C ALA A 7 22.20 -2.65 -18.74
N LEU A 8 23.14 -1.74 -18.43
CA LEU A 8 22.83 -0.31 -18.24
C LEU A 8 22.37 0.34 -19.55
N SER A 9 23.02 -0.02 -20.66
CA SER A 9 22.68 0.45 -22.01
C SER A 9 21.42 -0.23 -22.53
N LEU A 10 21.33 -1.56 -22.43
CA LEU A 10 20.19 -2.32 -22.97
C LEU A 10 18.86 -1.93 -22.30
N LEU A 11 18.87 -1.64 -21.00
CA LEU A 11 17.68 -1.24 -20.24
C LEU A 11 17.49 0.30 -20.16
N ALA A 12 18.30 1.07 -20.89
CA ALA A 12 18.29 2.54 -20.92
C ALA A 12 18.30 3.20 -19.52
N LEU A 13 19.10 2.66 -18.59
CA LEU A 13 19.08 3.10 -17.18
C LEU A 13 19.78 4.43 -16.94
N PHE A 14 20.79 4.74 -17.76
CA PHE A 14 21.37 6.07 -17.83
C PHE A 14 20.37 7.03 -18.46
N ASN A 15 20.24 8.24 -17.91
CA ASN A 15 19.44 9.31 -18.48
C ASN A 15 20.37 10.39 -19.05
N GLU A 16 20.31 10.59 -20.36
CA GLU A 16 21.19 11.50 -21.10
C GLU A 16 21.01 12.96 -20.64
N ASP A 17 19.75 13.40 -20.44
CA ASP A 17 19.39 14.74 -19.93
C ASP A 17 20.13 15.11 -18.63
N THR A 18 20.41 14.11 -17.77
CA THR A 18 20.93 14.31 -16.42
C THR A 18 22.30 13.66 -16.20
N LEU A 19 22.90 13.08 -17.24
CA LEU A 19 24.15 12.30 -17.23
C LEU A 19 24.27 11.34 -16.02
N SER A 20 23.17 10.72 -15.61
CA SER A 20 23.08 9.94 -14.37
C SER A 20 21.89 8.97 -14.34
N ILE A 21 21.87 8.07 -13.36
CA ILE A 21 20.76 7.13 -13.15
C ILE A 21 19.64 7.85 -12.38
N SER A 22 18.68 8.41 -13.13
CA SER A 22 17.44 8.98 -12.57
C SER A 22 16.29 7.96 -12.60
N CYS A 23 15.16 8.31 -11.97
CA CYS A 23 13.95 7.50 -11.96
C CYS A 23 13.56 6.98 -13.36
N VAL A 24 13.33 5.67 -13.48
CA VAL A 24 12.99 5.00 -14.76
C VAL A 24 11.52 5.20 -15.17
N GLY A 25 10.69 5.69 -14.26
CA GLY A 25 9.26 5.93 -14.49
C GLY A 25 8.97 7.10 -15.44
N TRP A 26 7.88 6.96 -16.19
CA TRP A 26 7.35 7.98 -17.08
C TRP A 26 6.46 8.96 -16.31
N ALA A 27 6.58 10.26 -16.59
CA ALA A 27 5.77 11.32 -15.99
C ALA A 27 4.82 11.91 -17.06
N PRO A 28 3.54 11.46 -17.14
CA PRO A 28 2.63 11.88 -18.20
C PRO A 28 2.44 13.40 -18.27
N SER A 29 2.35 14.07 -17.11
CA SER A 29 2.22 15.52 -16.96
C SER A 29 3.44 16.34 -17.40
N LYS A 30 4.51 15.68 -17.86
CA LYS A 30 5.70 16.30 -18.45
C LYS A 30 6.10 15.69 -19.80
N GLY A 31 5.37 14.68 -20.30
CA GLY A 31 5.66 14.03 -21.59
C GLY A 31 7.04 13.37 -21.69
N ARG A 32 7.65 12.98 -20.56
CA ARG A 32 9.03 12.46 -20.53
C ARG A 32 9.33 11.57 -19.32
N ARG A 33 10.51 10.95 -19.31
CA ARG A 33 11.09 10.25 -18.16
C ARG A 33 11.28 11.19 -16.96
N CYS A 34 11.12 10.65 -15.76
CA CYS A 34 11.32 11.38 -14.53
C CYS A 34 12.81 11.66 -14.22
N TRP A 35 13.14 12.92 -13.93
CA TRP A 35 14.49 13.34 -13.54
C TRP A 35 14.77 13.23 -12.03
N GLU A 36 13.81 12.75 -11.23
CA GLU A 36 13.98 12.58 -9.79
C GLU A 36 15.14 11.63 -9.51
N ARG A 37 16.06 12.03 -8.62
CA ARG A 37 17.22 11.21 -8.26
C ARG A 37 16.79 10.02 -7.41
N ILE A 38 17.37 8.85 -7.68
CA ILE A 38 17.17 7.67 -6.86
C ILE A 38 18.17 7.67 -5.69
N ALA A 39 17.76 7.16 -4.53
CA ALA A 39 18.62 7.08 -3.35
C ALA A 39 19.88 6.24 -3.66
N GLN A 40 21.05 6.69 -3.18
CA GLN A 40 22.33 6.06 -3.53
C GLN A 40 22.41 4.58 -3.11
N SER A 41 21.77 4.19 -2.00
CA SER A 41 21.60 2.79 -1.59
C SER A 41 20.86 1.96 -2.65
N ASN A 42 19.69 2.43 -3.12
CA ASN A 42 18.94 1.78 -4.19
C ASN A 42 19.75 1.70 -5.51
N ILE A 43 20.61 2.68 -5.81
CA ILE A 43 21.50 2.65 -6.99
C ILE A 43 22.58 1.57 -6.80
N SER A 44 23.16 1.43 -5.62
CA SER A 44 24.11 0.35 -5.30
C SER A 44 23.46 -1.03 -5.39
N ASP A 45 22.27 -1.20 -4.81
CA ASP A 45 21.50 -2.45 -4.91
C ASP A 45 21.20 -2.80 -6.37
N ALA A 46 20.73 -1.82 -7.15
CA ALA A 46 20.44 -1.99 -8.57
C ALA A 46 21.68 -2.42 -9.37
N LYS A 47 22.86 -1.85 -9.08
CA LYS A 47 24.13 -2.26 -9.70
C LYS A 47 24.48 -3.73 -9.38
N GLN A 48 24.30 -4.17 -8.14
CA GLN A 48 24.53 -5.58 -7.76
C GLN A 48 23.56 -6.52 -8.47
N MET A 49 22.30 -6.13 -8.64
CA MET A 49 21.31 -6.89 -9.39
C MET A 49 21.63 -6.96 -10.88
N LEU A 50 22.05 -5.85 -11.49
CA LEU A 50 22.45 -5.78 -12.89
C LEU A 50 23.66 -6.65 -13.20
N ALA A 51 24.66 -6.70 -12.31
CA ALA A 51 25.83 -7.56 -12.45
C ALA A 51 25.50 -9.08 -12.42
N ARG A 52 24.34 -9.45 -11.86
CA ARG A 52 23.82 -10.84 -11.81
C ARG A 52 22.80 -11.14 -12.91
N LEU A 53 22.39 -10.14 -13.68
CA LEU A 53 21.33 -10.27 -14.68
C LEU A 53 21.72 -11.15 -15.88
N PRO A 54 22.98 -11.16 -16.38
CA PRO A 54 23.38 -12.03 -17.49
C PRO A 54 23.31 -13.52 -17.18
N GLN A 55 23.50 -13.93 -15.92
CA GLN A 55 23.37 -15.32 -15.47
C GLN A 55 21.89 -15.69 -15.27
N VAL A 56 21.11 -14.82 -14.63
CA VAL A 56 19.66 -15.04 -14.43
C VAL A 56 18.93 -15.13 -15.76
N ALA A 57 19.28 -14.30 -16.74
CA ALA A 57 18.66 -14.28 -18.07
C ALA A 57 19.00 -15.49 -18.97
N GLN A 58 19.80 -16.45 -18.49
CA GLN A 58 20.04 -17.74 -19.15
C GLN A 58 19.27 -18.91 -18.48
N GLY A 59 18.58 -18.64 -17.37
CA GLY A 59 17.82 -19.63 -16.60
C GLY A 59 16.30 -19.42 -16.73
N ASP A 60 15.63 -19.47 -15.58
CA ASP A 60 14.17 -19.42 -15.46
C ASP A 60 13.59 -18.02 -15.76
N GLU A 61 12.62 -17.99 -16.67
CA GLU A 61 11.83 -16.82 -17.09
C GLU A 61 11.14 -16.12 -15.89
N GLN A 62 10.62 -16.88 -14.93
CA GLN A 62 10.00 -16.32 -13.73
C GLN A 62 11.04 -15.65 -12.82
N ILE A 63 12.21 -16.27 -12.63
CA ILE A 63 13.29 -15.70 -11.80
C ILE A 63 13.85 -14.41 -12.44
N LEU A 64 13.91 -14.35 -13.78
CA LEU A 64 14.23 -13.11 -14.50
C LEU A 64 13.15 -12.03 -14.28
N GLN A 65 11.87 -12.37 -14.43
CA GLN A 65 10.78 -11.41 -14.24
C GLN A 65 10.75 -10.86 -12.80
N ASP A 66 10.87 -11.72 -11.79
CA ASP A 66 10.99 -11.38 -10.38
C ASP A 66 12.17 -10.42 -10.10
N THR A 67 13.32 -10.70 -10.71
CA THR A 67 14.53 -9.89 -10.57
C THR A 67 14.33 -8.51 -11.20
N LEU A 68 13.67 -8.42 -12.36
CA LEU A 68 13.36 -7.16 -13.02
C LEU A 68 12.31 -6.34 -12.27
N GLN A 69 11.30 -6.96 -11.65
CA GLN A 69 10.34 -6.26 -10.77
C GLN A 69 11.04 -5.64 -9.56
N LYS A 70 11.88 -6.42 -8.86
CA LYS A 70 12.67 -5.96 -7.70
C LYS A 70 13.62 -4.81 -8.10
N LEU A 71 14.24 -4.89 -9.29
CA LEU A 71 15.09 -3.83 -9.86
C LEU A 71 14.27 -2.56 -10.18
N ALA A 72 13.08 -2.70 -10.78
CA ALA A 72 12.21 -1.57 -11.10
C ALA A 72 11.74 -0.84 -9.83
N MET A 73 11.35 -1.58 -8.77
CA MET A 73 10.99 -0.99 -7.47
C MET A 73 12.14 -0.17 -6.86
N LYS A 74 13.40 -0.59 -7.03
CA LYS A 74 14.58 0.16 -6.57
C LYS A 74 14.79 1.45 -7.38
N LEU A 75 14.58 1.40 -8.70
CA LEU A 75 14.85 2.49 -9.64
C LEU A 75 13.68 3.44 -9.91
N LEU A 76 12.54 3.29 -9.22
CA LEU A 76 11.38 4.18 -9.31
C LEU A 76 11.29 5.13 -8.10
N CYS A 77 11.04 6.42 -8.33
CA CYS A 77 10.98 7.38 -7.22
C CYS A 77 9.73 7.14 -6.35
N ARG A 78 9.95 7.10 -5.01
CA ARG A 78 8.92 6.71 -4.03
C ARG A 78 7.65 7.57 -4.07
N ARG A 79 7.77 8.83 -4.50
CA ARG A 79 6.70 9.84 -4.45
C ARG A 79 5.61 9.63 -5.51
N ASN A 80 5.99 9.30 -6.76
CA ASN A 80 5.10 9.46 -7.92
C ASN A 80 4.96 8.21 -8.81
N HIS A 81 5.95 7.30 -8.84
CA HIS A 81 6.02 6.28 -9.91
C HIS A 81 6.18 4.83 -9.43
N GLN A 82 6.12 4.57 -8.12
CA GLN A 82 6.24 3.20 -7.57
C GLN A 82 5.19 2.22 -8.10
N ASN A 83 4.02 2.70 -8.55
CA ASN A 83 3.00 1.88 -9.21
C ASN A 83 3.37 1.40 -10.62
N GLN A 84 4.41 1.95 -11.26
CA GLN A 84 4.83 1.59 -12.62
C GLN A 84 5.76 0.37 -12.68
N TYR A 85 6.15 -0.20 -11.53
CA TYR A 85 7.17 -1.25 -11.44
C TYR A 85 6.89 -2.48 -12.31
N CYS A 86 5.65 -2.98 -12.32
CA CYS A 86 5.25 -4.09 -13.20
C CYS A 86 5.42 -3.74 -14.68
N THR A 87 4.92 -2.58 -15.11
CA THR A 87 4.99 -2.13 -16.52
C THR A 87 6.44 -1.95 -16.99
N VAL A 88 7.29 -1.37 -16.13
CA VAL A 88 8.73 -1.21 -16.41
C VAL A 88 9.43 -2.56 -16.50
N ALA A 89 9.17 -3.47 -15.55
CA ALA A 89 9.77 -4.81 -15.54
C ALA A 89 9.36 -5.63 -16.77
N THR A 90 8.09 -5.62 -17.16
CA THR A 90 7.60 -6.30 -18.38
C THR A 90 8.21 -5.73 -19.65
N ASN A 91 8.45 -4.41 -19.71
CA ASN A 91 9.15 -3.80 -20.85
C ASN A 91 10.61 -4.27 -20.93
N TRP A 92 11.36 -4.17 -19.82
CA TRP A 92 12.75 -4.68 -19.75
C TRP A 92 12.86 -6.17 -20.07
N PHE A 93 11.89 -6.97 -19.61
CA PHE A 93 11.81 -8.40 -19.89
C PHE A 93 11.67 -8.67 -21.40
N ASN A 94 10.76 -7.95 -22.06
CA ASN A 94 10.59 -8.04 -23.52
C ASN A 94 11.84 -7.60 -24.29
N ILE A 95 12.54 -6.55 -23.83
CA ILE A 95 13.80 -6.08 -24.43
C ILE A 95 14.90 -7.16 -24.31
N ILE A 96 15.08 -7.76 -23.12
CA ILE A 96 16.07 -8.81 -22.88
C ILE A 96 15.76 -10.05 -23.74
N ASN A 97 14.52 -10.54 -23.72
CA ASN A 97 14.12 -11.68 -24.55
C ASN A 97 14.27 -11.40 -26.05
N SER A 98 14.01 -10.17 -26.51
CA SER A 98 14.21 -9.78 -27.91
C SER A 98 15.70 -9.64 -28.28
N HIS A 99 16.58 -9.37 -27.31
CA HIS A 99 18.03 -9.40 -27.50
C HIS A 99 18.56 -10.85 -27.55
N ILE A 100 18.13 -11.71 -26.63
CA ILE A 100 18.47 -13.14 -26.61
C ILE A 100 18.04 -13.82 -27.92
N LYS A 101 16.76 -13.66 -28.33
CA LYS A 101 16.20 -14.27 -29.54
C LYS A 101 16.93 -13.87 -30.83
N ARG A 102 17.44 -12.64 -30.93
CA ARG A 102 18.29 -12.21 -32.05
C ARG A 102 19.64 -12.93 -32.04
N ASN A 103 20.30 -12.95 -30.89
CA ASN A 103 21.63 -13.57 -30.75
C ASN A 103 21.60 -15.10 -30.90
N THR A 104 20.47 -15.76 -30.64
CA THR A 104 20.27 -17.18 -30.98
C THR A 104 19.91 -17.38 -32.46
N ALA A 105 19.00 -16.57 -33.04
CA ALA A 105 18.62 -16.68 -34.44
C ALA A 105 19.82 -16.52 -35.40
N SER A 106 20.71 -15.55 -35.13
CA SER A 106 21.96 -15.34 -35.88
C SER A 106 22.98 -16.48 -35.76
N ARG A 107 22.71 -17.54 -34.98
CA ARG A 107 23.53 -18.76 -34.90
C ARG A 107 22.91 -19.98 -35.60
N SER A 108 21.65 -19.91 -36.03
CA SER A 108 20.89 -21.07 -36.52
C SER A 108 20.56 -21.02 -38.01
N SER A 109 21.04 -20.02 -38.76
CA SER A 109 20.73 -19.85 -40.19
C SER A 109 21.58 -20.74 -41.12
N VAL A 110 21.50 -22.06 -40.95
CA VAL A 110 22.09 -23.05 -41.89
C VAL A 110 21.11 -24.21 -42.12
N SER A 111 20.73 -24.42 -43.38
CA SER A 111 19.97 -25.58 -43.92
C SER A 111 18.47 -25.74 -43.58
N ALA A 112 17.59 -25.58 -44.59
CA ALA A 112 16.46 -26.49 -44.91
C ALA A 112 15.68 -26.06 -46.19
N ARG A 113 15.01 -27.02 -46.85
CA ARG A 113 14.17 -26.96 -48.09
C ARG A 113 13.38 -28.30 -48.18
N PRO A 114 12.39 -28.55 -49.08
CA PRO A 114 11.26 -27.76 -49.61
C PRO A 114 9.91 -28.56 -49.60
N SER A 115 8.93 -28.19 -50.47
CA SER A 115 7.90 -29.05 -51.16
C SER A 115 6.62 -29.55 -50.41
N ASN A 116 5.48 -29.94 -51.07
CA ASN A 116 4.78 -29.46 -52.31
C ASN A 116 3.39 -30.15 -52.52
N GLY A 117 2.39 -29.49 -53.15
CA GLY A 117 1.21 -30.08 -53.87
C GLY A 117 -0.01 -30.62 -53.06
N THR A 118 -1.15 -31.12 -53.63
CA THR A 118 -1.87 -30.99 -54.95
C THR A 118 -3.24 -31.72 -54.88
N SER A 119 -4.21 -31.45 -55.79
CA SER A 119 -5.29 -32.35 -56.34
C SER A 119 -6.75 -31.82 -56.28
N SER A 120 -7.72 -32.57 -56.87
CA SER A 120 -9.14 -32.18 -57.13
C SER A 120 -10.03 -33.41 -57.52
N GLN A 121 -11.22 -33.17 -58.12
CA GLN A 121 -12.15 -34.07 -58.88
C GLN A 121 -13.50 -34.54 -58.23
N GLY A 122 -14.43 -34.99 -59.10
CA GLY A 122 -15.80 -35.52 -58.89
C GLY A 122 -16.39 -36.08 -60.22
N ASP A 123 -17.59 -36.72 -60.25
CA ASP A 123 -18.13 -37.39 -61.48
C ASP A 123 -19.68 -37.59 -61.56
N THR A 124 -20.20 -38.36 -62.56
CA THR A 124 -21.54 -38.24 -63.20
C THR A 124 -22.17 -39.55 -63.78
N ARG A 125 -23.40 -39.48 -64.39
CA ARG A 125 -23.93 -40.24 -65.60
C ARG A 125 -25.06 -41.33 -65.42
N PRO A 126 -25.60 -42.09 -66.45
CA PRO A 126 -27.02 -41.97 -66.90
C PRO A 126 -27.85 -43.30 -67.13
N ALA A 127 -28.88 -43.30 -68.03
CA ALA A 127 -29.85 -44.40 -68.31
C ALA A 127 -30.28 -44.59 -69.81
N GLN A 128 -31.13 -45.61 -70.12
CA GLN A 128 -31.80 -46.00 -71.41
C GLN A 128 -33.13 -46.78 -71.12
N GLY A 129 -33.99 -47.30 -72.03
CA GLY A 129 -33.99 -47.58 -73.49
C GLY A 129 -35.43 -47.84 -74.09
N ARG A 130 -35.61 -48.66 -75.17
CA ARG A 130 -36.90 -48.84 -75.94
C ARG A 130 -36.91 -50.04 -76.92
N THR A 131 -38.09 -50.60 -77.32
CA THR A 131 -38.41 -51.27 -78.64
C THR A 131 -39.92 -51.59 -78.82
N VAL A 132 -40.37 -51.98 -80.04
CA VAL A 132 -41.76 -52.27 -80.54
C VAL A 132 -41.67 -53.18 -81.80
N ASP A 133 -42.68 -54.01 -82.15
CA ASP A 133 -42.91 -54.60 -83.51
C ASP A 133 -44.36 -55.19 -83.68
N ASP A 134 -44.75 -55.60 -84.91
CA ASP A 134 -46.12 -55.98 -85.43
C ASP A 134 -45.99 -57.08 -86.56
N PRO A 135 -46.88 -57.41 -87.56
CA PRO A 135 -48.31 -57.10 -87.91
C PRO A 135 -49.18 -58.28 -88.50
N CYS A 136 -50.38 -57.98 -89.06
CA CYS A 136 -51.19 -58.71 -90.10
C CYS A 136 -51.88 -60.08 -89.75
N GLN A 137 -52.97 -60.58 -90.40
CA GLN A 137 -53.96 -60.11 -91.42
C GLN A 137 -55.18 -61.10 -91.48
N GLU A 138 -56.43 -60.65 -91.70
CA GLU A 138 -57.57 -61.44 -92.28
C GLU A 138 -58.85 -60.56 -92.44
N GLU A 139 -59.42 -60.43 -93.65
CA GLU A 139 -60.57 -59.52 -93.95
C GLU A 139 -61.85 -60.27 -94.43
N ASP A 140 -62.87 -59.54 -94.91
CA ASP A 140 -64.09 -60.00 -95.61
C ASP A 140 -65.13 -60.89 -94.89
N ALA A 141 -64.81 -61.45 -93.72
CA ALA A 141 -65.83 -61.89 -92.77
C ALA A 141 -65.96 -60.93 -91.57
N GLU A 142 -65.44 -59.71 -91.75
CA GLU A 142 -65.29 -58.69 -90.74
C GLU A 142 -66.48 -57.75 -90.62
N GLU A 143 -67.00 -57.10 -91.66
CA GLU A 143 -67.77 -55.84 -91.52
C GLU A 143 -68.90 -55.84 -90.46
N GLU A 144 -69.71 -56.90 -90.35
CA GLU A 144 -70.73 -57.01 -89.29
C GLU A 144 -70.13 -57.30 -87.91
N ARG A 145 -69.11 -58.17 -87.83
CA ARG A 145 -68.29 -58.42 -86.63
C ARG A 145 -67.48 -57.19 -86.23
N PHE A 146 -67.07 -56.35 -87.18
CA PHE A 146 -66.38 -55.08 -86.99
C PHE A 146 -67.36 -54.03 -86.49
N GLY A 147 -68.61 -54.02 -86.98
CA GLY A 147 -69.70 -53.23 -86.42
C GLY A 147 -70.01 -53.60 -84.96
N GLU A 148 -70.06 -54.88 -84.60
CA GLU A 148 -70.27 -55.29 -83.21
C GLU A 148 -69.01 -55.15 -82.34
N ALA A 149 -67.83 -55.48 -82.86
CA ALA A 149 -66.55 -55.30 -82.18
C ALA A 149 -66.26 -53.82 -81.93
N LYS A 150 -66.60 -52.93 -82.87
CA LYS A 150 -66.55 -51.47 -82.68
C LYS A 150 -67.48 -51.02 -81.57
N ARG A 151 -68.76 -51.45 -81.56
CA ARG A 151 -69.67 -51.16 -80.44
C ARG A 151 -69.15 -51.71 -79.10
N ARG A 152 -68.55 -52.90 -79.09
CA ARG A 152 -67.90 -53.49 -77.89
C ARG A 152 -66.60 -52.76 -77.51
N ALA A 153 -65.85 -52.22 -78.46
CA ALA A 153 -64.63 -51.44 -78.24
C ALA A 153 -64.96 -50.04 -77.72
N GLU A 154 -65.94 -49.36 -78.31
CA GLU A 154 -66.50 -48.08 -77.83
C GLU A 154 -67.08 -48.24 -76.41
N ALA A 155 -67.80 -49.33 -76.13
CA ALA A 155 -68.30 -49.62 -74.78
C ALA A 155 -67.17 -49.92 -73.78
N ARG A 156 -66.12 -50.65 -74.20
CA ARG A 156 -64.91 -50.87 -73.39
C ARG A 156 -64.14 -49.58 -73.14
N GLU A 157 -63.96 -48.74 -74.16
CA GLU A 157 -63.29 -47.44 -74.05
C GLU A 157 -64.07 -46.48 -73.14
N GLN A 158 -65.40 -46.48 -73.22
CA GLN A 158 -66.25 -45.72 -72.29
C GLN A 158 -66.15 -46.25 -70.84
N ALA A 159 -66.10 -47.58 -70.64
CA ALA A 159 -65.87 -48.17 -69.32
C ALA A 159 -64.48 -47.86 -68.77
N ASP A 160 -63.43 -48.00 -69.58
CA ASP A 160 -62.04 -47.62 -69.28
C ASP A 160 -61.94 -46.13 -68.95
N ALA A 161 -62.60 -45.26 -69.73
CA ALA A 161 -62.63 -43.82 -69.49
C ALA A 161 -63.38 -43.49 -68.18
N ALA A 162 -64.45 -44.21 -67.85
CA ALA A 162 -65.15 -44.08 -66.59
C ALA A 162 -64.31 -44.56 -65.39
N GLU A 163 -63.58 -45.68 -65.51
CA GLU A 163 -62.63 -46.11 -64.47
C GLU A 163 -61.49 -45.10 -64.33
N ARG A 164 -60.87 -44.67 -65.43
CA ARG A 164 -59.80 -43.65 -65.44
C ARG A 164 -60.26 -42.35 -64.78
N ARG A 165 -61.51 -41.91 -65.02
CA ARG A 165 -62.12 -40.75 -64.33
C ARG A 165 -62.27 -41.00 -62.82
N ARG A 166 -62.89 -42.11 -62.40
CA ARG A 166 -63.02 -42.47 -60.96
C ARG A 166 -61.66 -42.57 -60.25
N LYS A 167 -60.67 -43.18 -60.92
CA LYS A 167 -59.29 -43.39 -60.44
C LYS A 167 -58.52 -42.07 -60.36
N ALA A 168 -58.76 -41.13 -61.29
CA ALA A 168 -58.24 -39.78 -61.23
C ALA A 168 -58.89 -38.96 -60.09
N GLU A 169 -60.21 -39.06 -59.91
CA GLU A 169 -60.95 -38.38 -58.82
C GLU A 169 -60.49 -38.86 -57.43
N LEU A 170 -60.34 -40.17 -57.24
CA LEU A 170 -59.80 -40.74 -56.01
C LEU A 170 -58.35 -40.29 -55.75
N ARG A 171 -57.52 -40.23 -56.80
CA ARG A 171 -56.15 -39.68 -56.70
C ARG A 171 -56.13 -38.17 -56.41
N ALA A 172 -57.10 -37.40 -56.91
CA ALA A 172 -57.24 -35.98 -56.59
C ALA A 172 -57.62 -35.78 -55.12
N LYS A 173 -58.65 -36.47 -54.63
CA LYS A 173 -59.07 -36.42 -53.21
C LYS A 173 -57.96 -36.88 -52.26
N ALA A 174 -57.22 -37.93 -52.60
CA ALA A 174 -56.08 -38.38 -51.81
C ALA A 174 -54.93 -37.34 -51.76
N ARG A 175 -54.65 -36.65 -52.88
CA ARG A 175 -53.67 -35.54 -52.92
C ARG A 175 -54.14 -34.33 -52.11
N GLU A 176 -55.42 -33.99 -52.19
CA GLU A 176 -56.02 -32.90 -51.42
C GLU A 176 -55.97 -33.18 -49.92
N GLN A 177 -56.32 -34.40 -49.49
CA GLN A 177 -56.22 -34.85 -48.10
C GLN A 177 -54.77 -34.84 -47.60
N ALA A 178 -53.82 -35.36 -48.38
CA ALA A 178 -52.40 -35.33 -48.03
C ALA A 178 -51.88 -33.89 -47.86
N ALA A 179 -52.20 -32.99 -48.80
CA ALA A 179 -51.81 -31.59 -48.72
C ALA A 179 -52.52 -30.83 -47.58
N ALA A 180 -53.74 -31.22 -47.20
CA ALA A 180 -54.43 -30.68 -46.05
C ALA A 180 -53.81 -31.15 -44.72
N GLU A 181 -53.38 -32.41 -44.64
CA GLU A 181 -52.66 -32.92 -43.47
C GLU A 181 -51.26 -32.30 -43.35
N GLU A 182 -50.55 -32.13 -44.46
CA GLU A 182 -49.25 -31.44 -44.51
C GLU A 182 -49.35 -30.01 -43.99
N ARG A 183 -50.31 -29.22 -44.49
CA ARG A 183 -50.60 -27.87 -43.97
C ARG A 183 -50.92 -27.86 -42.47
N ARG A 184 -51.63 -28.89 -41.96
CA ARG A 184 -51.92 -29.01 -40.53
C ARG A 184 -50.64 -29.27 -39.72
N ARG A 185 -49.80 -30.21 -40.17
CA ARG A 185 -48.49 -30.52 -39.57
C ARG A 185 -47.55 -29.30 -39.60
N GLU A 186 -47.60 -28.48 -40.65
CA GLU A 186 -46.87 -27.21 -40.73
C GLU A 186 -47.37 -26.17 -39.72
N ALA A 187 -48.68 -25.97 -39.61
CA ALA A 187 -49.27 -25.06 -38.63
C ALA A 187 -48.96 -25.52 -37.18
N GLU A 188 -49.00 -26.83 -36.92
CA GLU A 188 -48.60 -27.43 -35.63
C GLU A 188 -47.11 -27.16 -35.33
N ARG A 189 -46.20 -27.39 -36.30
CA ARG A 189 -44.76 -27.07 -36.17
C ARG A 189 -44.51 -25.59 -35.89
N TYR A 190 -45.14 -24.70 -36.66
CA TYR A 190 -44.97 -23.25 -36.50
C TYR A 190 -45.44 -22.76 -35.13
N LYS A 191 -46.56 -23.31 -34.61
CA LYS A 191 -47.06 -23.00 -33.27
C LYS A 191 -46.09 -23.48 -32.18
N GLN A 192 -45.56 -24.69 -32.29
CA GLN A 192 -44.54 -25.22 -31.37
C GLN A 192 -43.26 -24.39 -31.38
N GLU A 193 -42.80 -23.93 -32.56
CA GLU A 193 -41.62 -23.08 -32.68
C GLU A 193 -41.83 -21.70 -32.02
N GLN A 194 -42.99 -21.07 -32.23
CA GLN A 194 -43.38 -19.83 -31.58
C GLN A 194 -43.45 -19.97 -30.05
N GLU A 195 -44.09 -21.03 -29.54
CA GLU A 195 -44.18 -21.32 -28.11
C GLU A 195 -42.78 -21.54 -27.50
N ALA A 196 -41.92 -22.33 -28.15
CA ALA A 196 -40.53 -22.53 -27.73
C ALA A 196 -39.68 -21.26 -27.83
N GLN A 197 -39.93 -20.37 -28.79
CA GLN A 197 -39.25 -19.08 -28.90
C GLN A 197 -39.69 -18.11 -27.79
N GLN A 198 -40.98 -18.07 -27.46
CA GLN A 198 -41.48 -17.30 -26.30
C GLN A 198 -40.92 -17.83 -24.98
N GLU A 199 -40.83 -19.15 -24.80
CA GLU A 199 -40.25 -19.74 -23.59
C GLU A 199 -38.75 -19.42 -23.48
N ARG A 200 -37.97 -19.60 -24.55
CA ARG A 200 -36.55 -19.21 -24.60
C ARG A 200 -36.34 -17.72 -24.30
N SER A 201 -37.26 -16.86 -24.76
CA SER A 201 -37.25 -15.42 -24.46
C SER A 201 -37.53 -15.15 -22.98
N ARG A 202 -38.57 -15.79 -22.40
CA ARG A 202 -38.92 -15.66 -20.98
C ARG A 202 -37.79 -16.13 -20.05
N ARG A 203 -37.20 -17.31 -20.31
CA ARG A 203 -36.08 -17.84 -19.51
C ARG A 203 -34.89 -16.87 -19.50
N ARG A 204 -34.47 -16.37 -20.66
CA ARG A 204 -33.40 -15.36 -20.78
C ARG A 204 -33.73 -14.06 -20.05
N ALA A 205 -34.97 -13.59 -20.11
CA ALA A 205 -35.41 -12.38 -19.41
C ALA A 205 -35.42 -12.57 -17.87
N GLU A 206 -35.73 -13.78 -17.39
CA GLU A 206 -35.67 -14.13 -15.97
C GLU A 206 -34.22 -14.26 -15.47
N GLU A 207 -33.35 -14.92 -16.24
CA GLU A 207 -31.91 -15.03 -15.98
C GLU A 207 -31.24 -13.64 -15.91
N ALA A 208 -31.53 -12.77 -16.88
CA ALA A 208 -31.03 -11.40 -16.89
C ALA A 208 -31.52 -10.57 -15.68
N ARG A 209 -32.77 -10.75 -15.25
CA ARG A 209 -33.31 -10.12 -14.03
C ARG A 209 -32.62 -10.62 -12.77
N LYS A 210 -32.34 -11.92 -12.67
CA LYS A 210 -31.61 -12.53 -11.54
C LYS A 210 -30.18 -11.98 -11.46
N GLN A 211 -29.46 -11.94 -12.59
CA GLN A 211 -28.11 -11.39 -12.67
C GLN A 211 -28.07 -9.89 -12.32
N ALA A 212 -29.03 -9.10 -12.80
CA ALA A 212 -29.13 -7.67 -12.48
C ALA A 212 -29.37 -7.44 -10.98
N ALA A 213 -30.26 -8.20 -10.35
CA ALA A 213 -30.53 -8.10 -8.91
C ALA A 213 -29.35 -8.57 -8.04
N GLU A 214 -28.59 -9.58 -8.49
CA GLU A 214 -27.36 -10.02 -7.83
C GLU A 214 -26.26 -8.96 -7.93
N GLU A 215 -26.08 -8.33 -9.10
CA GLU A 215 -25.11 -7.26 -9.26
C GLU A 215 -25.49 -6.00 -8.46
N GLU A 216 -26.77 -5.63 -8.43
CA GLU A 216 -27.26 -4.52 -7.61
C GLU A 216 -27.00 -4.77 -6.12
N ARG A 217 -27.30 -5.97 -5.61
CA ARG A 217 -26.95 -6.37 -4.25
C ARG A 217 -25.45 -6.28 -3.98
N ARG A 218 -24.60 -6.81 -4.87
CA ARG A 218 -23.14 -6.74 -4.69
C ARG A 218 -22.65 -5.30 -4.63
N ARG A 219 -23.15 -4.42 -5.52
CA ARG A 219 -22.86 -2.97 -5.51
C ARG A 219 -23.34 -2.28 -4.24
N GLU A 220 -24.47 -2.69 -3.66
CA GLU A 220 -24.95 -2.14 -2.38
C GLU A 220 -24.10 -2.61 -1.19
N GLU A 221 -23.72 -3.88 -1.15
CA GLU A 221 -22.83 -4.48 -0.15
C GLU A 221 -21.42 -3.85 -0.21
N GLU A 222 -20.86 -3.67 -1.42
CA GLU A 222 -19.61 -2.93 -1.67
C GLU A 222 -19.68 -1.49 -1.15
N ARG A 223 -20.78 -0.75 -1.44
CA ARG A 223 -20.99 0.63 -0.94
C ARG A 223 -21.10 0.69 0.58
N LYS A 224 -21.81 -0.26 1.21
CA LYS A 224 -21.91 -0.34 2.68
C LYS A 224 -20.55 -0.60 3.32
N ALA A 225 -19.77 -1.53 2.77
CA ALA A 225 -18.42 -1.84 3.23
C ALA A 225 -17.45 -0.64 3.05
N GLU A 226 -17.53 0.09 1.93
CA GLU A 226 -16.72 1.29 1.74
C GLU A 226 -17.12 2.42 2.71
N GLN A 227 -18.41 2.63 2.94
CA GLN A 227 -18.91 3.62 3.89
C GLN A 227 -18.45 3.30 5.33
N GLN A 228 -18.52 2.04 5.76
CA GLN A 228 -17.99 1.60 7.05
C GLN A 228 -16.48 1.83 7.16
N ARG A 229 -15.69 1.44 6.14
CA ARG A 229 -14.23 1.70 6.11
C ARG A 229 -13.90 3.20 6.20
N ARG A 230 -14.64 4.05 5.47
CA ARG A 230 -14.49 5.52 5.53
C ARG A 230 -14.85 6.08 6.91
N GLN A 231 -15.85 5.52 7.60
CA GLN A 231 -16.21 5.90 8.97
C GLN A 231 -15.15 5.45 9.99
N GLU A 232 -14.69 4.20 9.92
CA GLU A 232 -13.65 3.65 10.79
C GLU A 232 -12.33 4.44 10.64
N GLN A 233 -11.93 4.74 9.41
CA GLN A 233 -10.72 5.53 9.13
C GLN A 233 -10.82 6.95 9.73
N LYS A 234 -11.97 7.61 9.64
CA LYS A 234 -12.21 8.91 10.30
C LYS A 234 -12.13 8.77 11.83
N ALA A 235 -12.86 7.83 12.42
CA ALA A 235 -12.86 7.60 13.87
C ALA A 235 -11.46 7.17 14.40
N ARG A 236 -10.60 6.57 13.57
CA ARG A 236 -9.20 6.28 13.90
C ARG A 236 -8.33 7.53 13.86
N GLN A 237 -8.46 8.37 12.82
CA GLN A 237 -7.74 9.65 12.73
C GLN A 237 -8.15 10.62 13.85
N GLU A 238 -9.43 10.67 14.20
CA GLU A 238 -9.97 11.48 15.28
C GLU A 238 -9.42 11.05 16.65
N ARG A 239 -9.45 9.75 16.96
CA ARG A 239 -8.82 9.21 18.18
C ARG A 239 -7.31 9.48 18.25
N GLN A 240 -6.60 9.43 17.12
CA GLN A 240 -5.18 9.78 17.07
C GLN A 240 -4.93 11.28 17.32
N ARG A 241 -5.77 12.17 16.80
CA ARG A 241 -5.70 13.62 17.08
C ARG A 241 -5.99 13.92 18.54
N ALA A 242 -7.07 13.39 19.10
CA ALA A 242 -7.43 13.56 20.51
C ALA A 242 -6.33 13.04 21.46
N GLN A 243 -5.68 11.92 21.11
CA GLN A 243 -4.53 11.41 21.88
C GLN A 243 -3.32 12.36 21.82
N GLN A 244 -2.99 12.90 20.64
CA GLN A 244 -1.89 13.86 20.47
C GLN A 244 -2.17 15.19 21.20
N GLU A 245 -3.41 15.68 21.15
CA GLU A 245 -3.86 16.89 21.83
C GLU A 245 -3.84 16.73 23.35
N HIS A 246 -4.33 15.60 23.87
CA HIS A 246 -4.25 15.26 25.29
C HIS A 246 -2.79 15.15 25.77
N GLU A 247 -1.92 14.48 25.01
CA GLU A 247 -0.50 14.36 25.36
C GLU A 247 0.20 15.72 25.31
N HIS A 248 -0.06 16.54 24.28
CA HIS A 248 0.49 17.89 24.17
C HIS A 248 0.07 18.76 25.36
N THR A 249 -1.22 18.76 25.71
CA THR A 249 -1.76 19.49 26.86
C THR A 249 -1.14 19.00 28.16
N GLN A 250 -1.06 17.69 28.39
CA GLN A 250 -0.42 17.11 29.57
C GLN A 250 1.07 17.48 29.68
N ARG A 251 1.80 17.50 28.56
CA ARG A 251 3.20 17.97 28.51
C ARG A 251 3.30 19.46 28.85
N GLN A 252 2.41 20.30 28.33
CA GLN A 252 2.36 21.74 28.66
C GLN A 252 2.05 21.99 30.15
N THR A 253 1.02 21.35 30.71
CA THR A 253 0.68 21.46 32.14
C THR A 253 1.86 21.03 33.02
N ARG A 254 2.48 19.88 32.74
CA ARG A 254 3.67 19.42 33.49
C ARG A 254 4.83 20.42 33.41
N ALA A 255 5.11 20.97 32.23
CA ALA A 255 6.15 21.97 32.04
C ALA A 255 5.84 23.29 32.80
N GLN A 256 4.58 23.72 32.83
CA GLN A 256 4.15 24.89 33.58
C GLN A 256 4.26 24.67 35.10
N THR A 257 3.76 23.54 35.62
CA THR A 257 3.90 23.19 37.04
C THR A 257 5.36 23.06 37.46
N ALA A 258 6.22 22.46 36.63
CA ALA A 258 7.65 22.37 36.89
C ALA A 258 8.33 23.76 36.93
N ARG A 259 7.99 24.66 36.00
CA ARG A 259 8.47 26.05 35.99
C ARG A 259 8.04 26.81 37.24
N MET A 260 6.76 26.77 37.59
CA MET A 260 6.24 27.45 38.79
C MET A 260 6.88 26.90 40.08
N ARG A 261 7.15 25.59 40.15
CA ARG A 261 7.89 25.00 41.28
C ARG A 261 9.34 25.51 41.33
N ALA A 262 10.08 25.45 40.23
CA ALA A 262 11.47 25.91 40.16
C ALA A 262 11.62 27.44 40.32
N GLU A 263 10.58 28.22 40.03
CA GLU A 263 10.53 29.65 40.31
C GLU A 263 10.27 29.92 41.80
N ARG A 264 9.30 29.24 42.42
CA ARG A 264 9.06 29.30 43.86
C ARG A 264 10.28 28.86 44.67
N GLU A 265 10.93 27.77 44.25
CA GLU A 265 12.13 27.21 44.88
C GLU A 265 13.31 28.20 44.83
N ARG A 266 13.51 28.90 43.71
CA ARG A 266 14.49 30.00 43.62
C ARG A 266 14.11 31.22 44.47
N GLN A 267 12.82 31.56 44.57
CA GLN A 267 12.35 32.62 45.45
C GLN A 267 12.60 32.28 46.93
N GLU A 268 12.26 31.06 47.37
CA GLU A 268 12.56 30.55 48.71
C GLU A 268 14.08 30.63 49.00
N TRP A 269 14.92 30.11 48.11
CA TRP A 269 16.38 30.16 48.29
C TRP A 269 16.92 31.59 48.35
N LYS A 270 16.40 32.50 47.54
CA LYS A 270 16.75 33.93 47.57
C LYS A 270 16.35 34.61 48.88
N GLU A 271 15.18 34.29 49.44
CA GLU A 271 14.75 34.76 50.76
C GLU A 271 15.64 34.21 51.88
N ILE A 272 16.00 32.92 51.82
CA ILE A 272 16.90 32.24 52.77
C ILE A 272 18.30 32.87 52.75
N TRP A 273 18.85 33.14 51.57
CA TRP A 273 20.13 33.85 51.45
C TRP A 273 20.04 35.31 51.92
N SER A 274 18.96 36.01 51.60
CA SER A 274 18.68 37.39 52.08
C SER A 274 18.46 37.48 53.60
N ARG A 275 18.13 36.36 54.26
CA ARG A 275 18.10 36.21 55.72
C ARG A 275 19.51 36.00 56.25
N TYR A 276 20.21 34.97 55.76
CA TYR A 276 21.58 34.63 56.13
C TYR A 276 22.55 35.82 56.04
N GLU A 277 22.56 36.57 54.95
CA GLU A 277 23.47 37.73 54.80
C GLU A 277 23.12 38.86 55.77
N ARG A 278 21.83 39.14 55.95
CA ARG A 278 21.34 40.16 56.90
C ARG A 278 21.69 39.83 58.34
N ASP A 279 21.55 38.57 58.72
CA ASP A 279 21.84 38.11 60.09
C ASP A 279 23.36 38.05 60.33
N TRP A 280 24.16 37.74 59.30
CA TRP A 280 25.61 37.95 59.32
C TRP A 280 26.00 39.43 59.45
N ASP A 281 25.28 40.35 58.81
CA ASP A 281 25.55 41.78 58.91
C ASP A 281 25.17 42.35 60.30
N LYS A 282 24.02 41.95 60.88
CA LYS A 282 23.69 42.24 62.29
C LYS A 282 24.85 41.82 63.20
N LEU A 283 25.29 40.57 63.09
CA LEU A 283 26.35 39.99 63.93
C LEU A 283 27.70 40.70 63.77
N LYS A 284 27.97 41.34 62.62
CA LYS A 284 29.15 42.20 62.43
C LYS A 284 28.99 43.57 63.11
N THR A 285 27.79 44.14 63.11
CA THR A 285 27.49 45.46 63.71
C THR A 285 27.31 45.47 65.23
N MET A 286 27.23 44.29 65.85
CA MET A 286 27.18 44.16 67.31
C MET A 286 28.62 44.01 67.84
N ASP A 287 29.13 45.08 68.45
CA ASP A 287 30.50 45.12 69.00
C ASP A 287 30.57 44.56 70.44
N ASP A 288 29.55 44.77 71.26
CA ASP A 288 29.42 44.18 72.61
C ASP A 288 28.69 42.83 72.56
N ILE A 289 29.43 41.73 72.80
CA ILE A 289 28.89 40.36 72.77
C ILE A 289 28.65 39.80 74.19
N ASP A 290 29.24 40.41 75.23
CA ASP A 290 29.04 40.04 76.64
C ASP A 290 27.60 40.25 77.16
N SER A 291 26.71 40.83 76.34
CA SER A 291 25.31 41.12 76.66
C SER A 291 24.29 40.09 76.12
N PHE A 292 24.73 38.98 75.52
CA PHE A 292 23.85 37.90 75.06
C PHE A 292 23.51 36.92 76.20
N ASP A 293 22.24 36.89 76.60
CA ASP A 293 21.67 35.83 77.47
C ASP A 293 21.05 34.66 76.64
N GLU A 294 20.96 34.82 75.31
CA GLU A 294 20.57 33.77 74.36
C GLU A 294 21.72 32.78 74.10
N ASP A 295 21.41 31.55 73.63
CA ASP A 295 22.45 30.59 73.23
C ASP A 295 23.07 31.00 71.89
N VAL A 296 24.40 31.05 71.83
CA VAL A 296 25.18 31.39 70.61
C VAL A 296 24.86 30.47 69.43
N ARG A 297 24.35 29.25 69.69
CA ARG A 297 23.81 28.34 68.67
C ARG A 297 22.72 29.00 67.83
N ASP A 298 21.87 29.80 68.44
CA ASP A 298 20.73 30.48 67.78
C ASP A 298 21.13 31.86 67.23
N THR A 299 22.16 32.50 67.80
CA THR A 299 22.71 33.77 67.30
C THR A 299 23.50 33.61 65.99
N ILE A 300 24.10 32.44 65.75
CA ILE A 300 24.88 32.19 64.53
C ILE A 300 23.96 31.86 63.34
N PRO A 301 24.03 32.61 62.21
CA PRO A 301 23.27 32.29 61.01
C PRO A 301 23.88 31.09 60.26
N TRP A 302 23.41 29.88 60.57
CA TRP A 302 23.94 28.64 59.98
C TRP A 302 23.60 28.52 58.48
N PRO A 303 24.50 27.95 57.65
CA PRO A 303 24.35 27.91 56.20
C PRO A 303 23.50 26.70 55.79
N VAL A 304 22.24 26.67 56.22
CA VAL A 304 21.27 25.59 55.97
C VAL A 304 19.86 26.18 55.77
N LYS A 305 18.93 25.42 55.18
CA LYS A 305 17.61 25.96 54.76
C LYS A 305 16.80 26.58 55.92
N SER A 306 16.88 26.00 57.12
CA SER A 306 16.24 26.51 58.34
C SER A 306 16.97 27.70 58.98
N GLY A 307 18.30 27.80 58.79
CA GLY A 307 19.19 28.73 59.50
C GLY A 307 19.63 28.29 60.91
N ARG A 308 19.19 27.12 61.40
CA ARG A 308 19.45 26.64 62.77
C ARG A 308 20.62 25.65 62.85
N TRP A 309 21.13 25.43 64.06
CA TRP A 309 22.29 24.58 64.32
C TRP A 309 22.00 23.06 64.29
N GLU A 310 20.76 22.62 64.58
CA GLU A 310 20.40 21.20 64.61
C GLU A 310 20.31 20.59 63.21
N ASP A 311 19.95 21.39 62.21
CA ASP A 311 19.78 20.97 60.82
C ASP A 311 21.14 21.01 60.04
N VAL A 312 22.28 21.09 60.74
CA VAL A 312 23.62 21.26 60.16
C VAL A 312 24.26 19.91 59.84
N ASP A 313 24.00 19.41 58.64
CA ASP A 313 24.67 18.24 58.05
C ASP A 313 25.38 18.54 56.72
N ASP A 314 26.15 17.56 56.23
CA ASP A 314 26.98 17.66 55.03
C ASP A 314 26.18 17.95 53.75
N ALA A 315 24.98 17.39 53.64
CA ALA A 315 24.09 17.60 52.51
C ALA A 315 23.41 18.98 52.60
N ALA A 316 22.92 19.38 53.77
CA ALA A 316 22.25 20.67 53.99
C ALA A 316 23.19 21.87 53.72
N ILE A 317 24.44 21.80 54.19
CA ILE A 317 25.46 22.83 53.92
C ILE A 317 25.82 22.86 52.43
N THR A 318 26.02 21.68 51.83
CA THR A 318 26.35 21.55 50.40
C THR A 318 25.23 22.09 49.51
N ASP A 319 23.97 21.85 49.87
CA ASP A 319 22.79 22.30 49.13
C ASP A 319 22.57 23.82 49.25
N PHE A 320 22.77 24.37 50.44
CA PHE A 320 22.71 25.81 50.70
C PHE A 320 23.75 26.61 49.87
N PHE A 321 25.00 26.12 49.81
CA PHE A 321 26.05 26.74 48.99
C PHE A 321 25.97 26.40 47.49
N ARG A 322 25.06 25.51 47.06
CA ARG A 322 24.69 25.30 45.65
C ARG A 322 23.58 26.24 45.18
N HIS A 323 22.67 26.62 46.07
CA HIS A 323 21.58 27.55 45.82
C HIS A 323 21.91 28.98 46.28
N GLY A 324 23.15 29.43 46.01
CA GLY A 324 23.60 30.78 46.37
C GLY A 324 23.09 31.89 45.42
N PRO A 325 23.52 33.14 45.62
CA PRO A 325 23.09 34.28 44.81
C PRO A 325 23.35 34.07 43.31
N ASP A 326 22.32 34.23 42.47
CA ASP A 326 22.36 33.86 41.04
C ASP A 326 23.58 34.44 40.27
N ASP A 327 24.00 35.67 40.62
CA ASP A 327 25.12 36.40 40.01
C ASP A 327 26.50 35.76 40.24
N VAL A 328 26.61 34.82 41.17
CA VAL A 328 27.85 34.14 41.54
C VAL A 328 28.08 32.84 40.75
N PHE A 329 27.04 32.23 40.18
CA PHE A 329 27.09 30.86 39.63
C PHE A 329 27.26 30.81 38.11
N GLU A 330 27.06 31.92 37.40
CA GLU A 330 27.33 32.00 35.95
C GLU A 330 28.84 31.98 35.63
N ASP A 331 29.70 32.41 36.56
CA ASP A 331 31.17 32.35 36.43
C ASP A 331 31.81 31.46 37.52
N PRO A 332 32.47 30.34 37.15
CA PRO A 332 33.23 29.51 38.09
C PRO A 332 34.33 30.25 38.87
N LEU A 333 34.89 31.35 38.34
CA LEU A 333 35.87 32.17 39.05
C LEU A 333 35.20 33.07 40.11
N ALA A 334 34.04 33.65 39.82
CA ALA A 334 33.18 34.33 40.78
C ALA A 334 32.76 33.38 41.91
N PHE A 335 32.28 32.17 41.60
CA PHE A 335 31.97 31.15 42.59
C PHE A 335 33.20 30.80 43.47
N LYS A 336 34.36 30.50 42.87
CA LYS A 336 35.59 30.18 43.62
C LYS A 336 36.10 31.36 44.46
N LYS A 337 35.82 32.61 44.07
CA LYS A 337 36.09 33.85 44.81
C LYS A 337 35.10 34.07 45.96
N PHE A 338 33.83 33.70 45.77
CA PHE A 338 32.76 33.75 46.76
C PHE A 338 32.93 32.70 47.87
N ILE A 339 33.16 31.43 47.53
CA ILE A 339 33.41 30.39 48.54
C ILE A 339 34.68 30.71 49.35
N LYS A 340 35.73 31.28 48.72
CA LYS A 340 36.90 31.85 49.43
C LYS A 340 36.59 33.05 50.33
N ARG A 341 35.47 33.77 50.12
CA ARG A 341 34.97 34.80 51.06
C ARG A 341 34.25 34.14 52.23
N GLN A 342 33.35 33.20 51.97
CA GLN A 342 32.62 32.45 53.00
C GLN A 342 33.59 31.69 53.93
N LEU A 343 34.65 31.05 53.40
CA LEU A 343 35.68 30.36 54.20
C LEU A 343 36.48 31.30 55.13
N LYS A 344 36.56 32.61 54.83
CA LYS A 344 37.17 33.60 55.74
C LYS A 344 36.24 34.08 56.86
N ILE A 345 34.93 33.87 56.69
CA ILE A 345 33.89 34.12 57.69
C ILE A 345 33.80 32.89 58.60
N TRP A 346 33.62 31.70 58.01
CA TRP A 346 33.57 30.39 58.67
C TRP A 346 34.94 29.85 59.12
N HIS A 347 35.92 30.71 59.38
CA HIS A 347 37.19 30.28 59.95
C HIS A 347 36.97 29.99 61.44
N THR A 348 37.10 28.73 61.86
CA THR A 348 36.75 28.24 63.21
C THR A 348 37.29 29.15 64.32
N ASP A 349 38.59 29.44 64.29
CA ASP A 349 39.30 30.33 65.22
C ASP A 349 38.67 31.73 65.34
N LYS A 350 38.15 32.31 64.24
CA LYS A 350 37.52 33.64 64.27
C LYS A 350 36.13 33.65 64.89
N ILE A 351 35.35 32.59 64.64
CA ILE A 351 34.03 32.45 65.25
C ILE A 351 34.19 32.13 66.74
N LEU A 352 35.10 31.22 67.09
CA LEU A 352 35.43 30.91 68.48
C LEU A 352 35.96 32.15 69.22
N GLN A 353 36.86 32.95 68.61
CA GLN A 353 37.36 34.20 69.18
C GLN A 353 36.24 35.23 69.42
N ARG A 354 35.26 35.33 68.50
CA ARG A 354 34.14 36.29 68.61
C ARG A 354 33.08 35.87 69.64
N PHE A 355 33.05 34.60 70.06
CA PHE A 355 32.10 34.07 71.06
C PHE A 355 32.78 33.45 72.31
N MET A 356 34.02 33.84 72.63
CA MET A 356 34.69 33.38 73.86
C MET A 356 33.91 33.80 75.10
N GLY A 357 33.72 32.89 76.04
CA GLY A 357 32.97 33.12 77.28
C GLY A 357 31.47 32.78 77.19
N CYS A 358 30.92 32.65 75.99
CA CYS A 358 29.52 32.26 75.79
C CYS A 358 29.27 30.78 76.14
N LYS A 359 28.04 30.48 76.57
CA LYS A 359 27.58 29.10 76.84
C LYS A 359 27.50 28.30 75.53
N GLY A 360 27.55 26.97 75.63
CA GLY A 360 27.29 26.07 74.49
C GLY A 360 28.45 25.80 73.52
N LEU A 361 29.56 26.53 73.61
CA LEU A 361 30.71 26.53 72.67
C LEU A 361 31.29 25.13 72.28
N PRO A 362 31.41 24.12 73.17
CA PRO A 362 32.06 22.85 72.81
C PRO A 362 31.32 22.02 71.75
N ASP A 363 29.99 21.98 71.77
CA ASP A 363 29.20 21.12 70.87
C ASP A 363 29.21 21.66 69.43
N MET A 364 29.16 22.99 69.29
CA MET A 364 29.13 23.68 68.00
C MET A 364 30.48 23.66 67.27
N GLU A 365 31.59 23.37 67.94
CA GLU A 365 32.92 23.29 67.32
C GLU A 365 32.96 22.23 66.19
N ARG A 366 32.21 21.13 66.35
CA ARG A 366 32.02 20.10 65.32
C ARG A 366 31.32 20.65 64.08
N SER A 367 30.25 21.42 64.25
CA SER A 367 29.47 22.03 63.17
C SER A 367 30.28 23.10 62.44
N LEU A 368 31.06 23.92 63.15
CA LEU A 368 31.99 24.89 62.54
C LEU A 368 33.06 24.19 61.69
N LYS A 369 33.66 23.10 62.19
CA LYS A 369 34.63 22.29 61.44
C LYS A 369 34.01 21.67 60.18
N LEU A 370 32.77 21.18 60.25
CA LEU A 370 32.04 20.62 59.12
C LEU A 370 31.80 21.67 58.01
N VAL A 371 31.28 22.85 58.37
CA VAL A 371 31.07 23.95 57.41
C VAL A 371 32.39 24.36 56.74
N ALA A 372 33.46 24.54 57.51
CA ALA A 372 34.78 24.90 56.97
C ALA A 372 35.34 23.81 56.03
N GLN A 373 35.17 22.53 56.37
CA GLN A 373 35.61 21.40 55.54
C GLN A 373 34.87 21.34 54.19
N ILE A 374 33.56 21.57 54.19
CA ILE A 374 32.73 21.57 52.97
C ILE A 374 33.07 22.77 52.09
N LEU A 375 33.25 23.96 52.67
CA LEU A 375 33.72 25.14 51.94
C LEU A 375 35.10 24.93 51.30
N VAL A 376 36.01 24.19 51.94
CA VAL A 376 37.30 23.76 51.32
C VAL A 376 37.08 22.73 50.21
N GLY A 377 36.12 21.82 50.36
CA GLY A 377 35.70 20.86 49.32
C GLY A 377 35.20 21.56 48.06
N LEU A 378 34.28 22.52 48.20
CA LEU A 378 33.67 23.31 47.11
C LEU A 378 34.67 24.25 46.39
N ILE A 379 35.88 24.43 46.92
CA ILE A 379 36.95 25.22 46.28
C ILE A 379 37.81 24.38 45.33
N ARG A 380 37.83 23.04 45.44
CA ARG A 380 38.75 22.18 44.67
C ARG A 380 38.31 22.05 43.22
#